data_AF-A0A2S9Y495-F1
#
_entry.id   AF-A0A2S9Y495-F1
#
_cell.length_a   1.000
_cell.length_b   1.000
_cell.length_c   1.000
_cell.angle_alpha   90.00
_cell.angle_beta   90.00
_cell.angle_gamma   90.00
#
_symmetry.space_group_name_H-M   'P 1'
#
loop_
_entity.id
_entity.type
_entity.pdbx_description
1 polymer ?
#
loop_
_entity_poly.entity_id
_entity_poly.type
_entity_poly.pdbx_seq_one_letter_code
_entity_poly.pdbx_strand_id
1 'polypeptide(L)'
;MQKQLIILGVGFLLGLSVSACGNISEPDPDHCTSADGAATCADRYGDARPYCTTPECDPSGEGFGGCVEDEPTAECNYACGGDKNILDDDSCVVAGDGDGDPTGDGDGDGDPTGDGDGDTLCSGPADCVDPLAPFCDLSSGSCVDCAGTDDADGSCAGLDSSMPVCEAGVCVACTADKEEACVGATPICDVEMNQCVGCSDHDQCAGSACNLAKGSCVDPANIVHVNGTSDANCAADGEGTDAAPYCTLSQALTAVDSNSLIVLHEMLTGPQVYNESNSVQLDVAILAAPGETPVVEGTGGNAALTVANAGNLYMRGVTISGTQNGGEGIVIAGGGAWIEGSHVVNNSGGGIVVDGGGSLFLENSFVGGSADSPAVRVPNGTFDLLYVTMGLPAVLGGPALECSDGTMSTVRNSLITSTHSDPELDCPNVSISASALEALVGDNVALGDVEVGWFDGYLSGDFHLSGSQPAATDTAAIWQSGDPSTDIDGDPRPTQDGPDFAGADVLP
;
A
#
# COMPACT_ATOMS: atom_id res chain seq x y z
N MET A 1 15.08 -24.51 73.97
CA MET A 1 15.21 -23.14 74.53
C MET A 1 15.17 -22.18 73.35
N GLN A 2 14.02 -21.55 73.10
CA GLN A 2 13.78 -20.09 73.28
C GLN A 2 14.58 -19.24 72.28
N LYS A 3 14.02 -18.30 71.51
CA LYS A 3 12.71 -17.61 71.54
C LYS A 3 12.61 -16.72 70.27
N GLN A 4 11.37 -16.51 69.79
CA GLN A 4 10.84 -15.24 69.25
C GLN A 4 11.29 -14.79 67.83
N LEU A 5 10.47 -14.17 66.98
CA LEU A 5 9.14 -13.55 67.16
C LEU A 5 8.43 -13.47 65.79
N ILE A 6 7.15 -13.84 65.75
CA ILE A 6 6.20 -13.51 64.69
C ILE A 6 5.65 -12.11 65.01
N ILE A 7 5.63 -11.20 64.03
CA ILE A 7 4.76 -10.02 64.05
C ILE A 7 3.96 -9.99 62.74
N LEU A 8 2.66 -10.27 62.88
CA LEU A 8 1.61 -9.88 61.95
C LEU A 8 1.49 -8.34 61.98
N GLY A 9 1.42 -7.70 60.81
CA GLY A 9 1.06 -6.30 60.65
C GLY A 9 0.18 -6.13 59.43
N VAL A 10 -1.12 -6.05 59.67
CA VAL A 10 -2.17 -5.67 58.71
C VAL A 10 -1.96 -4.20 58.30
N GLY A 11 -1.98 -3.93 57.00
CA GLY A 11 -1.91 -2.58 56.43
C GLY A 11 -2.70 -2.51 55.13
N PHE A 12 -4.02 -2.41 55.28
CA PHE A 12 -4.99 -2.07 54.24
C PHE A 12 -5.21 -0.54 54.28
N LEU A 13 -5.49 0.06 53.11
CA LEU A 13 -5.92 1.46 52.86
C LEU A 13 -4.83 2.53 52.75
N LEU A 14 -4.53 2.93 51.50
CA LEU A 14 -4.89 4.22 50.89
C LEU A 14 -4.02 4.41 49.63
N GLY A 15 -4.51 3.88 48.51
CA GLY A 15 -3.96 4.19 47.19
C GLY A 15 -4.20 5.65 46.89
N LEU A 16 -3.11 6.38 46.66
CA LEU A 16 -3.09 7.78 46.29
C LEU A 16 -3.90 8.00 45.00
N SER A 17 -5.02 8.70 45.12
CA SER A 17 -5.56 9.52 44.05
C SER A 17 -4.61 10.69 43.85
N VAL A 18 -3.68 10.55 42.90
CA VAL A 18 -3.00 11.71 42.31
C VAL A 18 -4.03 12.38 41.41
N SER A 19 -4.88 13.22 42.02
CA SER A 19 -5.61 14.23 41.27
C SER A 19 -4.57 15.10 40.60
N ALA A 20 -4.47 14.98 39.28
CA ALA A 20 -3.87 16.01 38.46
C ALA A 20 -4.59 17.32 38.82
N CYS A 21 -3.93 18.17 39.61
CA CYS A 21 -4.19 19.59 39.54
C CYS A 21 -3.70 20.03 38.15
N GLY A 22 -4.46 19.71 37.11
CA GLY A 22 -4.47 20.53 35.93
C GLY A 22 -4.87 21.91 36.45
N ASN A 23 -3.95 22.86 36.35
CA ASN A 23 -4.33 24.26 36.45
C ASN A 23 -5.43 24.42 35.41
N ILE A 24 -6.69 24.47 35.85
CA ILE A 24 -7.75 25.06 35.05
C ILE A 24 -7.31 26.53 35.03
N SER A 25 -6.48 26.87 34.05
CA SER A 25 -6.31 28.24 33.63
C SER A 25 -7.72 28.65 33.26
N GLU A 26 -8.37 29.45 34.11
CA GLU A 26 -9.54 30.17 33.65
C GLU A 26 -9.11 30.88 32.35
N PRO A 27 -9.84 30.70 31.24
CA PRO A 27 -9.52 31.36 29.99
C PRO A 27 -9.33 32.85 30.30
N ASP A 28 -8.21 33.42 29.86
CA ASP A 28 -7.98 34.84 30.05
C ASP A 28 -9.14 35.58 29.37
N PRO A 29 -10.00 36.28 30.13
CA PRO A 29 -11.16 36.95 29.55
C PRO A 29 -10.74 38.09 28.61
N ASP A 30 -9.48 38.53 28.69
CA ASP A 30 -8.93 39.56 27.82
C ASP A 30 -8.28 38.98 26.55
N HIS A 31 -8.24 37.65 26.38
CA HIS A 31 -7.80 37.02 25.13
C HIS A 31 -8.87 37.13 24.04
N CYS A 32 -8.48 37.38 22.79
CA CYS A 32 -9.42 37.62 21.69
C CYS A 32 -10.35 36.42 21.44
N THR A 33 -9.89 35.19 21.69
CA THR A 33 -10.70 33.96 21.54
C THR A 33 -11.83 33.89 22.57
N SER A 34 -11.61 34.42 23.79
CA SER A 34 -12.61 34.48 24.86
C SER A 34 -13.52 35.71 24.76
N ALA A 35 -13.12 36.69 23.96
CA ALA A 35 -13.82 37.96 23.73
C ALA A 35 -14.54 37.96 22.36
N ASP A 36 -14.68 39.11 21.72
CA ASP A 36 -15.38 39.27 20.42
C ASP A 36 -14.42 39.04 19.23
N GLY A 37 -13.48 38.08 19.34
CA GLY A 37 -12.62 37.63 18.24
C GLY A 37 -11.81 38.73 17.57
N ALA A 38 -11.86 38.77 16.23
CA ALA A 38 -11.15 39.74 15.40
C ALA A 38 -11.58 41.20 15.69
N ALA A 39 -12.83 41.43 16.11
CA ALA A 39 -13.28 42.78 16.49
C ALA A 39 -12.51 43.30 17.72
N THR A 40 -12.21 42.42 18.69
CA THR A 40 -11.37 42.77 19.84
C THR A 40 -9.95 43.16 19.40
N CYS A 41 -9.42 42.51 18.38
CA CYS A 41 -8.11 42.80 17.81
C CYS A 41 -8.08 44.12 17.04
N ALA A 42 -9.09 44.37 16.21
CA ALA A 42 -9.27 45.64 15.50
C ALA A 42 -9.43 46.82 16.46
N ASP A 43 -10.19 46.69 17.56
CA ASP A 43 -10.36 47.74 18.56
C ASP A 43 -9.05 48.07 19.30
N ARG A 44 -8.18 47.08 19.52
CA ARG A 44 -6.93 47.24 20.28
C ARG A 44 -5.76 47.70 19.42
N TYR A 45 -5.66 47.19 18.20
CA TYR A 45 -4.47 47.30 17.36
C TYR A 45 -4.75 47.85 15.95
N GLY A 46 -6.02 48.06 15.58
CA GLY A 46 -6.40 48.44 14.22
C GLY A 46 -5.88 47.45 13.20
N ASP A 47 -5.43 47.97 12.05
CA ASP A 47 -4.93 47.15 10.94
C ASP A 47 -3.55 46.51 11.21
N ALA A 48 -2.89 46.83 12.33
CA ALA A 48 -1.57 46.27 12.63
C ALA A 48 -1.64 44.80 13.04
N ARG A 49 -2.76 44.38 13.67
CA ARG A 49 -3.00 43.00 14.13
C ARG A 49 -4.50 42.71 14.12
N PRO A 50 -5.15 42.60 12.95
CA PRO A 50 -6.60 42.53 12.89
C PRO A 50 -7.16 41.12 13.16
N TYR A 51 -6.33 40.07 13.13
CA TYR A 51 -6.80 38.69 13.21
C TYR A 51 -6.62 38.10 14.61
N CYS A 52 -7.52 37.18 14.99
CA CYS A 52 -7.49 36.48 16.26
C CYS A 52 -7.11 35.01 16.08
N THR A 53 -6.17 34.52 16.89
CA THR A 53 -5.66 33.14 16.87
C THR A 53 -5.31 32.66 18.27
N THR A 54 -4.93 31.39 18.40
CA THR A 54 -4.40 30.81 19.65
C THR A 54 -2.87 30.69 19.61
N PRO A 55 -2.20 30.63 20.78
CA PRO A 55 -0.74 30.45 20.85
C PRO A 55 -0.23 29.17 20.20
N GLU A 56 -1.04 28.10 20.14
CA GLU A 56 -0.68 26.86 19.44
C GLU A 56 -0.57 27.05 17.93
N CYS A 57 -1.39 27.93 17.38
CA CYS A 57 -1.47 28.23 15.96
C CYS A 57 -0.45 29.29 15.53
N ASP A 58 -0.31 30.37 16.31
CA ASP A 58 0.74 31.36 16.10
C ASP A 58 1.22 31.97 17.44
N PRO A 59 2.45 31.66 17.88
CA PRO A 59 3.01 32.22 19.11
C PRO A 59 3.28 33.73 19.00
N SER A 60 3.22 34.34 17.81
CA SER A 60 3.39 35.79 17.61
C SER A 60 2.24 36.62 18.22
N GLY A 61 1.10 35.99 18.52
CA GLY A 61 -0.03 36.57 19.25
C GLY A 61 0.17 36.60 20.77
N GLU A 62 1.16 35.88 21.31
CA GLU A 62 1.45 35.89 22.75
C GLU A 62 1.92 37.28 23.20
N GLY A 63 1.27 37.82 24.24
CA GLY A 63 1.49 39.19 24.72
C GLY A 63 0.68 40.27 23.99
N PHE A 64 -0.05 39.90 22.94
CA PHE A 64 -1.00 40.77 22.22
C PHE A 64 -2.46 40.27 22.33
N GLY A 65 -2.74 39.41 23.33
CA GLY A 65 -4.07 38.86 23.57
C GLY A 65 -4.59 37.98 22.43
N GLY A 66 -3.70 37.29 21.71
CA GLY A 66 -4.05 36.42 20.58
C GLY A 66 -4.15 37.14 19.23
N CYS A 67 -3.85 38.45 19.18
CA CYS A 67 -3.96 39.23 17.95
C CYS A 67 -2.70 39.15 17.08
N VAL A 68 -2.87 38.81 15.81
CA VAL A 68 -1.78 38.62 14.83
C VAL A 68 -1.99 39.46 13.58
N GLU A 69 -0.89 39.73 12.88
CA GLU A 69 -0.84 40.59 11.68
C GLU A 69 -1.33 39.86 10.44
N ASP A 70 -0.92 38.61 10.26
CA ASP A 70 -1.27 37.78 9.11
C ASP A 70 -2.52 36.94 9.40
N GLU A 71 -3.34 36.71 8.38
CA GLU A 71 -4.56 35.92 8.50
C GLU A 71 -4.21 34.45 8.82
N PRO A 72 -4.71 33.88 9.94
CA PRO A 72 -4.50 32.47 10.27
C PRO A 72 -5.25 31.55 9.29
N THR A 73 -4.86 30.28 9.25
CA THR A 73 -5.66 29.24 8.57
C THR A 73 -7.05 29.15 9.19
N ALA A 74 -8.03 28.61 8.45
CA ALA A 74 -9.42 28.52 8.93
C ALA A 74 -9.58 27.78 10.26
N GLU A 75 -8.75 26.75 10.50
CA GLU A 75 -8.72 25.98 11.75
C GLU A 75 -8.23 26.81 12.95
N CYS A 76 -7.48 27.87 12.69
CA CYS A 76 -6.81 28.74 13.65
C CYS A 76 -7.35 30.17 13.68
N ASN A 77 -8.34 30.49 12.86
CA ASN A 77 -8.93 31.82 12.79
C ASN A 77 -10.16 31.87 13.70
N TYR A 78 -10.11 32.70 14.74
CA TYR A 78 -11.18 32.87 15.74
C TYR A 78 -11.89 34.22 15.54
N ALA A 79 -12.32 34.51 14.31
CA ALA A 79 -12.90 35.80 13.93
C ALA A 79 -14.09 36.22 14.82
N CYS A 80 -14.92 35.27 15.26
CA CYS A 80 -16.06 35.52 16.14
C CYS A 80 -15.75 35.45 17.65
N GLY A 81 -14.59 34.92 18.04
CA GLY A 81 -14.30 34.58 19.44
C GLY A 81 -15.23 33.49 19.99
N GLY A 82 -15.51 33.53 21.29
CA GLY A 82 -16.29 32.49 21.98
C GLY A 82 -15.68 31.08 21.95
N ASP A 83 -14.35 30.99 21.84
CA ASP A 83 -13.56 29.76 21.69
C ASP A 83 -13.97 28.88 20.50
N LYS A 84 -14.48 29.50 19.44
CA LYS A 84 -14.81 28.83 18.16
C LYS A 84 -14.01 29.43 17.02
N ASN A 85 -13.45 28.57 16.18
CA ASN A 85 -12.81 29.01 14.94
C ASN A 85 -13.88 29.24 13.85
N ILE A 86 -13.47 29.76 12.69
CA ILE A 86 -14.38 30.06 11.58
C ILE A 86 -15.00 28.82 10.93
N LEU A 87 -14.45 27.61 11.16
CA LEU A 87 -15.11 26.37 10.74
C LEU A 87 -16.34 26.04 11.61
N ASP A 88 -16.33 26.53 12.86
CA ASP A 88 -17.39 26.35 13.84
C ASP A 88 -18.37 27.54 13.92
N ASP A 89 -17.91 28.77 13.63
CA ASP A 89 -18.72 30.00 13.58
C ASP A 89 -18.10 31.05 12.64
N ASP A 90 -18.65 31.16 11.43
CA ASP A 90 -18.22 32.10 10.38
C ASP A 90 -19.02 33.41 10.35
N SER A 91 -19.95 33.60 11.29
CA SER A 91 -20.93 34.69 11.23
C SER A 91 -20.34 36.11 11.31
N CYS A 92 -19.07 36.22 11.73
CA CYS A 92 -18.33 37.47 11.90
C CYS A 92 -17.24 37.65 10.83
N VAL A 93 -17.09 36.67 9.93
CA VAL A 93 -16.29 36.84 8.72
C VAL A 93 -17.20 37.55 7.71
N VAL A 94 -17.02 38.86 7.60
CA VAL A 94 -17.65 39.61 6.51
C VAL A 94 -16.96 39.13 5.23
N ALA A 95 -17.66 38.33 4.42
CA ALA A 95 -17.27 38.07 3.05
C ALA A 95 -17.12 39.43 2.38
N GLY A 96 -15.87 39.85 2.13
CA GLY A 96 -15.57 41.16 1.57
C GLY A 96 -16.29 41.33 0.23
N ASP A 97 -17.35 42.10 0.24
CA ASP A 97 -17.72 42.96 -0.86
C ASP A 97 -16.55 43.94 -1.07
N GLY A 98 -15.80 43.71 -2.16
CA GLY A 98 -14.52 44.35 -2.43
C GLY A 98 -14.63 45.83 -2.83
N ASP A 99 -15.21 46.68 -1.98
CA ASP A 99 -15.36 48.11 -2.22
C ASP A 99 -14.75 48.94 -1.07
N GLY A 100 -13.42 48.84 -0.97
CA GLY A 100 -12.63 49.79 -0.21
C GLY A 100 -12.66 51.20 -0.81
N ASP A 101 -13.52 52.08 -0.29
CA ASP A 101 -13.27 53.54 -0.28
C ASP A 101 -13.93 54.22 0.96
N PRO A 102 -13.15 54.75 1.92
CA PRO A 102 -13.66 55.52 3.05
C PRO A 102 -13.68 57.04 2.81
N THR A 103 -13.53 57.54 1.59
CA THR A 103 -13.59 58.99 1.32
C THR A 103 -14.94 59.41 0.75
N GLY A 104 -15.89 59.61 1.66
CA GLY A 104 -17.14 60.29 1.37
C GLY A 104 -16.90 61.74 0.97
N ASP A 105 -16.94 62.02 -0.33
CA ASP A 105 -17.28 63.31 -0.88
C ASP A 105 -18.42 63.10 -1.89
N GLY A 106 -19.61 63.54 -1.49
CA GLY A 106 -20.77 63.56 -2.36
C GLY A 106 -20.63 64.63 -3.43
N ASP A 107 -20.84 64.24 -4.68
CA ASP A 107 -21.48 65.08 -5.69
C ASP A 107 -22.37 64.17 -6.54
N GLY A 108 -23.65 64.50 -6.54
CA GLY A 108 -24.62 63.80 -7.37
C GLY A 108 -24.45 64.18 -8.83
N ASP A 109 -24.38 63.16 -9.67
CA ASP A 109 -24.94 63.18 -11.02
C ASP A 109 -25.49 61.77 -11.28
N GLY A 110 -26.76 61.72 -11.68
CA GLY A 110 -27.51 60.48 -11.80
C GLY A 110 -27.10 59.65 -13.01
N ASP A 111 -27.07 58.34 -12.79
CA ASP A 111 -27.36 57.33 -13.81
C ASP A 111 -28.19 56.20 -13.14
N PRO A 112 -29.39 55.81 -13.63
CA PRO A 112 -30.22 54.80 -12.98
C PRO A 112 -29.97 53.35 -13.43
N THR A 113 -28.87 53.02 -14.13
CA THR A 113 -28.53 51.62 -14.46
C THR A 113 -27.01 51.37 -14.47
N GLY A 114 -26.33 51.74 -13.38
CA GLY A 114 -24.90 51.46 -13.18
C GLY A 114 -24.71 50.25 -12.27
N ASP A 115 -25.19 49.10 -12.70
CA ASP A 115 -24.67 47.79 -12.31
C ASP A 115 -23.15 47.81 -12.60
N GLY A 116 -22.36 47.95 -11.54
CA GLY A 116 -20.90 47.93 -11.54
C GLY A 116 -20.33 46.54 -11.85
N ASP A 117 -21.02 45.76 -12.67
CA ASP A 117 -20.49 44.60 -13.36
C ASP A 117 -19.76 45.18 -14.57
N GLY A 118 -18.58 45.76 -14.33
CA GLY A 118 -17.68 46.05 -15.42
C GLY A 118 -17.46 44.76 -16.18
N ASP A 119 -18.02 44.65 -17.37
CA ASP A 119 -17.60 43.76 -18.47
C ASP A 119 -16.11 44.06 -18.76
N THR A 120 -15.22 43.77 -17.81
CA THR A 120 -13.79 43.73 -18.04
C THR A 120 -13.57 42.49 -18.87
N LEU A 121 -13.53 42.71 -20.19
CA LEU A 121 -12.99 41.76 -21.12
C LEU A 121 -11.67 41.25 -20.55
N CYS A 122 -11.61 39.97 -20.23
CA CYS A 122 -10.37 39.37 -19.74
C CYS A 122 -9.29 39.60 -20.81
N SER A 123 -8.12 40.04 -20.37
CA SER A 123 -6.96 40.29 -21.21
C SER A 123 -5.92 39.16 -21.10
N GLY A 124 -6.09 38.29 -20.11
CA GLY A 124 -5.37 37.03 -19.96
C GLY A 124 -5.91 36.18 -18.81
N PRO A 125 -5.32 34.99 -18.56
CA PRO A 125 -5.80 34.04 -17.54
C PRO A 125 -5.79 34.61 -16.11
N ALA A 126 -4.88 35.54 -15.82
CA ALA A 126 -4.79 36.18 -14.50
C ALA A 126 -6.03 37.02 -14.14
N ASP A 127 -6.85 37.41 -15.13
CA ASP A 127 -8.08 38.17 -14.93
C ASP A 127 -9.27 37.25 -14.58
N CYS A 128 -9.11 35.93 -14.74
CA CYS A 128 -10.14 34.93 -14.51
C CYS A 128 -9.91 34.20 -13.18
N VAL A 129 -10.46 34.77 -12.10
CA VAL A 129 -10.29 34.27 -10.72
C VAL A 129 -11.30 33.19 -10.32
N ASP A 130 -12.34 32.97 -11.12
CA ASP A 130 -13.30 31.89 -10.88
C ASP A 130 -12.63 30.55 -11.18
N PRO A 131 -12.50 29.64 -10.18
CA PRO A 131 -11.92 28.32 -10.40
C PRO A 131 -12.70 27.45 -11.39
N LEU A 132 -13.98 27.76 -11.66
CA LEU A 132 -14.79 27.06 -12.66
C LEU A 132 -14.67 27.66 -14.07
N ALA A 133 -14.11 28.86 -14.21
CA ALA A 133 -13.86 29.50 -15.49
C ALA A 133 -12.47 30.20 -15.50
N PRO A 134 -11.36 29.46 -15.31
CA PRO A 134 -10.04 30.06 -15.11
C PRO A 134 -9.37 30.51 -16.42
N PHE A 135 -9.99 30.25 -17.57
CA PHE A 135 -9.39 30.55 -18.88
C PHE A 135 -10.00 31.80 -19.50
N CYS A 136 -9.16 32.66 -20.05
CA CYS A 136 -9.62 33.82 -20.81
C CYS A 136 -9.72 33.48 -22.30
N ASP A 137 -10.94 33.47 -22.85
CA ASP A 137 -11.13 33.43 -24.29
C ASP A 137 -10.85 34.82 -24.88
N LEU A 138 -9.67 34.99 -25.48
CA LEU A 138 -9.24 36.26 -26.08
C LEU A 138 -10.12 36.71 -27.27
N SER A 139 -10.94 35.82 -27.83
CA SER A 139 -11.84 36.15 -28.94
C SER A 139 -13.13 36.83 -28.47
N SER A 140 -13.67 36.39 -27.32
CA SER A 140 -14.86 36.97 -26.69
C SER A 140 -14.54 37.94 -25.54
N GLY A 141 -13.32 37.89 -25.00
CA GLY A 141 -12.93 38.54 -23.75
C GLY A 141 -13.67 38.00 -22.54
N SER A 142 -14.24 36.80 -22.60
CA SER A 142 -14.97 36.19 -21.48
C SER A 142 -14.11 35.13 -20.79
N CYS A 143 -14.26 35.03 -19.47
CA CYS A 143 -13.73 33.89 -18.72
C CYS A 143 -14.59 32.66 -19.01
N VAL A 144 -13.94 31.56 -19.40
CA VAL A 144 -14.55 30.30 -19.81
C VAL A 144 -13.91 29.13 -19.07
N ASP A 145 -14.64 28.03 -19.03
CA ASP A 145 -14.13 26.73 -18.57
C ASP A 145 -13.14 26.14 -19.61
N CYS A 146 -12.53 25.00 -19.30
CA CYS A 146 -11.59 24.38 -20.25
C CYS A 146 -12.26 23.93 -21.55
N ALA A 147 -13.56 23.62 -21.54
CA ALA A 147 -14.29 23.19 -22.72
C ALA A 147 -14.59 24.36 -23.67
N GLY A 148 -14.57 25.60 -23.16
CA GLY A 148 -14.73 26.83 -23.92
C GLY A 148 -13.47 27.30 -24.64
N THR A 149 -12.32 26.64 -24.47
CA THR A 149 -11.07 27.01 -25.15
C THR A 149 -10.89 26.26 -26.48
N ASP A 150 -10.03 26.78 -27.36
CA ASP A 150 -9.69 26.14 -28.64
C ASP A 150 -8.93 24.82 -28.48
N ASP A 151 -8.23 24.65 -27.36
CA ASP A 151 -7.44 23.46 -27.00
C ASP A 151 -7.68 23.15 -25.51
N ALA A 152 -8.75 22.41 -25.25
CA ALA A 152 -9.26 22.15 -23.91
C ALA A 152 -8.23 21.47 -23.00
N ASP A 153 -7.62 20.38 -23.48
CA ASP A 153 -6.57 19.66 -22.75
C ASP A 153 -5.28 20.49 -22.67
N GLY A 154 -4.87 21.14 -23.77
CA GLY A 154 -3.68 22.00 -23.75
C GLY A 154 -3.82 23.17 -22.76
N SER A 155 -5.04 23.67 -22.57
CA SER A 155 -5.36 24.70 -21.59
C SER A 155 -5.20 24.17 -20.16
N CYS A 156 -5.78 23.00 -19.87
CA CYS A 156 -5.62 22.34 -18.58
C CYS A 156 -4.16 21.99 -18.28
N ALA A 157 -3.43 21.41 -19.23
CA ALA A 157 -2.01 21.07 -19.07
C ALA A 157 -1.13 22.32 -18.86
N GLY A 158 -1.51 23.45 -19.44
CA GLY A 158 -0.84 24.74 -19.23
C GLY A 158 -1.14 25.38 -17.87
N LEU A 159 -2.32 25.11 -17.31
CA LEU A 159 -2.73 25.57 -15.98
C LEU A 159 -2.07 24.73 -14.88
N ASP A 160 -2.19 23.40 -14.98
CA ASP A 160 -1.59 22.44 -14.07
C ASP A 160 -1.18 21.18 -14.84
N SER A 161 0.11 20.89 -14.86
CA SER A 161 0.65 19.68 -15.51
C SER A 161 0.20 18.37 -14.87
N SER A 162 -0.33 18.40 -13.64
CA SER A 162 -0.90 17.24 -12.95
C SER A 162 -2.39 17.02 -13.25
N MET A 163 -3.06 18.01 -13.86
CA MET A 163 -4.46 17.91 -14.30
C MET A 163 -4.59 18.31 -15.78
N PRO A 164 -3.97 17.58 -16.72
CA PRO A 164 -3.89 18.00 -18.11
C PRO A 164 -5.17 17.74 -18.92
N VAL A 165 -6.14 17.01 -18.39
CA VAL A 165 -7.31 16.57 -19.14
C VAL A 165 -8.51 17.46 -18.84
N CYS A 166 -9.16 18.01 -19.86
CA CYS A 166 -10.44 18.66 -19.70
C CYS A 166 -11.57 17.65 -19.82
N GLU A 167 -12.37 17.51 -18.75
CA GLU A 167 -13.57 16.68 -18.70
C GLU A 167 -14.76 17.50 -18.20
N ALA A 168 -15.82 17.58 -19.01
CA ALA A 168 -17.04 18.33 -18.68
C ALA A 168 -16.81 19.77 -18.19
N GLY A 169 -15.78 20.46 -18.70
CA GLY A 169 -15.42 21.83 -18.33
C GLY A 169 -14.46 21.94 -17.14
N VAL A 170 -14.06 20.83 -16.51
CA VAL A 170 -13.14 20.82 -15.38
C VAL A 170 -11.83 20.13 -15.77
N CYS A 171 -10.71 20.69 -15.31
CA CYS A 171 -9.41 20.05 -15.46
C CYS A 171 -9.24 18.91 -14.44
N VAL A 172 -8.94 17.72 -14.92
CA VAL A 172 -8.73 16.49 -14.14
C VAL A 172 -7.42 15.82 -14.56
N ALA A 173 -6.95 14.86 -13.76
CA ALA A 173 -5.70 14.16 -14.06
C ALA A 173 -5.83 13.26 -15.29
N CYS A 174 -6.95 12.56 -15.41
CA CYS A 174 -7.21 11.59 -16.47
C CYS A 174 -8.71 11.30 -16.60
N THR A 175 -9.08 10.57 -17.64
CA THR A 175 -10.42 10.00 -17.85
C THR A 175 -10.28 8.63 -18.52
N ALA A 176 -11.37 7.86 -18.60
CA ALA A 176 -11.39 6.56 -19.28
C ALA A 176 -10.95 6.62 -20.76
N ASP A 177 -11.13 7.76 -21.43
CA ASP A 177 -10.71 7.96 -22.82
C ASP A 177 -9.29 8.53 -22.96
N LYS A 178 -8.64 8.89 -21.85
CA LYS A 178 -7.33 9.56 -21.79
C LYS A 178 -6.46 9.01 -20.66
N GLU A 179 -6.41 7.69 -20.53
CA GLU A 179 -5.61 7.01 -19.50
C GLU A 179 -4.11 7.28 -19.67
N GLU A 180 -3.66 7.52 -20.91
CA GLU A 180 -2.28 7.86 -21.25
C GLU A 180 -1.78 9.19 -20.66
N ALA A 181 -2.68 10.00 -20.07
CA ALA A 181 -2.31 11.18 -19.30
C ALA A 181 -1.57 10.80 -18.00
N CYS A 182 -1.83 9.60 -17.47
CA CYS A 182 -1.17 9.08 -16.28
C CYS A 182 0.19 8.47 -16.64
N VAL A 183 1.26 9.02 -16.06
CA VAL A 183 2.64 8.61 -16.35
C VAL A 183 3.49 8.60 -15.08
N GLY A 184 4.66 7.97 -15.15
CA GLY A 184 5.64 7.99 -14.07
C GLY A 184 5.20 7.16 -12.86
N ALA A 185 5.13 7.79 -11.68
CA ALA A 185 4.82 7.12 -10.42
C ALA A 185 3.32 6.82 -10.23
N THR A 186 2.46 7.42 -11.05
CA THR A 186 1.01 7.22 -11.01
C THR A 186 0.51 6.92 -12.42
N PRO A 187 0.79 5.71 -12.97
CA PRO A 187 0.48 5.36 -14.35
C PRO A 187 -0.97 4.93 -14.56
N ILE A 188 -1.75 4.71 -13.50
CA ILE A 188 -3.11 4.16 -13.60
C ILE A 188 -4.13 5.28 -13.42
N CYS A 189 -5.12 5.35 -14.30
CA CYS A 189 -6.24 6.26 -14.13
C CYS A 189 -7.32 5.62 -13.24
N ASP A 190 -7.52 6.15 -12.04
CA ASP A 190 -8.75 5.93 -11.28
C ASP A 190 -9.85 6.77 -11.93
N VAL A 191 -10.66 6.13 -12.77
CA VAL A 191 -11.75 6.77 -13.52
C VAL A 191 -12.92 7.19 -12.64
N GLU A 192 -13.04 6.65 -11.42
CA GLU A 192 -14.09 7.06 -10.47
C GLU A 192 -13.70 8.37 -9.80
N MET A 193 -12.43 8.54 -9.48
CA MET A 193 -11.89 9.76 -8.87
C MET A 193 -11.34 10.77 -9.89
N ASN A 194 -11.20 10.39 -11.16
CA ASN A 194 -10.46 11.12 -12.21
C ASN A 194 -9.03 11.50 -11.77
N GLN A 195 -8.37 10.58 -11.06
CA GLN A 195 -7.04 10.77 -10.47
C GLN A 195 -6.06 9.73 -10.99
N CYS A 196 -4.82 10.14 -11.21
CA CYS A 196 -3.75 9.20 -11.48
C CYS A 196 -3.27 8.58 -10.15
N VAL A 197 -3.27 7.25 -10.08
CA VAL A 197 -2.83 6.46 -8.93
C VAL A 197 -1.68 5.52 -9.32
N GLY A 198 -0.95 5.04 -8.32
CA GLY A 198 0.07 4.01 -8.52
C GLY A 198 -0.57 2.67 -8.92
N CYS A 199 0.14 1.86 -9.70
CA CYS A 199 -0.26 0.48 -9.90
C CYS A 199 -0.15 -0.31 -8.58
N SER A 200 -1.08 -1.23 -8.38
CA SER A 200 -1.18 -2.17 -7.27
C SER A 200 -1.21 -3.63 -7.73
N ASP A 201 -1.30 -3.89 -9.04
CA ASP A 201 -1.24 -5.22 -9.65
C ASP A 201 -0.42 -5.18 -10.95
N HIS A 202 0.28 -6.26 -11.30
CA HIS A 202 1.02 -6.34 -12.56
C HIS A 202 0.13 -6.22 -13.80
N ASP A 203 -1.11 -6.68 -13.76
CA ASP A 203 -2.05 -6.67 -14.89
C ASP A 203 -2.54 -5.25 -15.23
N GLN A 204 -2.41 -4.30 -14.30
CA GLN A 204 -2.67 -2.88 -14.57
C GLN A 204 -1.58 -2.26 -15.47
N CYS A 205 -0.41 -2.89 -15.57
CA CYS A 205 0.69 -2.44 -16.41
C CYS A 205 0.66 -3.18 -17.75
N ALA A 206 -0.05 -2.62 -18.74
CA ALA A 206 -0.21 -3.24 -20.05
C ALA A 206 1.14 -3.60 -20.70
N GLY A 207 1.40 -4.90 -20.82
CA GLY A 207 2.62 -5.43 -21.44
C GLY A 207 3.87 -5.33 -20.59
N SER A 208 3.77 -5.02 -19.29
CA SER A 208 4.90 -5.05 -18.36
C SER A 208 4.46 -5.55 -16.97
N ALA A 209 5.08 -5.05 -15.91
CA ALA A 209 4.79 -5.41 -14.53
C ALA A 209 4.79 -4.16 -13.66
N CYS A 210 3.96 -4.17 -12.61
CA CYS A 210 3.99 -3.14 -11.58
C CYS A 210 5.20 -3.30 -10.65
N ASN A 211 5.89 -2.19 -10.36
CA ASN A 211 6.77 -2.09 -9.21
C ASN A 211 5.90 -1.82 -7.97
N LEU A 212 5.49 -2.88 -7.27
CA LEU A 212 4.51 -2.80 -6.18
C LEU A 212 4.98 -1.95 -4.99
N ALA A 213 6.28 -1.69 -4.85
CA ALA A 213 6.78 -0.79 -3.82
C ALA A 213 6.66 0.70 -4.20
N LYS A 214 6.68 1.01 -5.50
CA LYS A 214 6.69 2.40 -6.01
C LYS A 214 5.40 2.82 -6.70
N GLY A 215 4.55 1.86 -7.09
CA GLY A 215 3.34 2.10 -7.87
C GLY A 215 3.60 2.48 -9.33
N SER A 216 4.81 2.28 -9.86
CA SER A 216 5.15 2.59 -11.25
C SER A 216 5.23 1.33 -12.12
N CYS A 217 4.75 1.40 -13.37
CA CYS A 217 4.94 0.31 -14.33
C CYS A 217 6.40 0.24 -14.82
N VAL A 218 6.89 -0.98 -15.05
CA VAL A 218 8.18 -1.24 -15.69
C VAL A 218 8.11 -0.74 -17.14
N ASP A 219 9.16 -0.04 -17.58
CA ASP A 219 9.29 0.39 -18.98
C ASP A 219 9.40 -0.87 -19.88
N PRO A 220 8.60 -1.01 -20.94
CA PRO A 220 8.73 -2.11 -21.90
C PRO A 220 10.14 -2.30 -22.48
N ALA A 221 10.98 -1.25 -22.50
CA ALA A 221 12.38 -1.33 -22.88
C ALA A 221 13.27 -2.10 -21.88
N ASN A 222 12.80 -2.27 -20.63
CA ASN A 222 13.50 -2.98 -19.55
C ASN A 222 12.95 -4.40 -19.34
N ILE A 223 12.27 -4.96 -20.35
CA ILE A 223 11.78 -6.34 -20.33
C ILE A 223 12.82 -7.23 -20.98
N VAL A 224 13.24 -8.28 -20.26
CA VAL A 224 14.12 -9.32 -20.77
C VAL A 224 13.50 -10.70 -20.56
N HIS A 225 13.86 -11.65 -21.42
CA HIS A 225 13.37 -13.02 -21.41
C HIS A 225 14.50 -13.97 -21.02
N VAL A 226 14.16 -15.02 -20.28
CA VAL A 226 15.04 -16.13 -19.90
C VAL A 226 14.38 -17.43 -20.33
N ASN A 227 15.09 -18.26 -21.11
CA ASN A 227 14.52 -19.51 -21.64
C ASN A 227 15.55 -20.65 -21.70
N GLY A 228 16.29 -20.87 -20.60
CA GLY A 228 17.09 -22.07 -20.37
C GLY A 228 18.25 -22.38 -21.33
N THR A 229 19.30 -23.06 -20.86
CA THR A 229 20.45 -23.48 -21.70
C THR A 229 20.15 -24.61 -22.70
N SER A 230 19.00 -25.26 -22.55
CA SER A 230 18.56 -26.38 -23.38
C SER A 230 17.66 -25.96 -24.54
N ASP A 231 17.13 -24.72 -24.53
CA ASP A 231 16.49 -24.15 -25.70
C ASP A 231 17.56 -23.77 -26.75
N ALA A 232 17.26 -24.04 -28.01
CA ALA A 232 18.17 -23.76 -29.12
C ALA A 232 18.31 -22.25 -29.41
N ASN A 233 17.40 -21.41 -28.90
CA ASN A 233 17.31 -19.99 -29.23
C ASN A 233 17.90 -19.07 -28.16
N CYS A 234 18.27 -19.58 -26.97
CA CYS A 234 18.90 -18.75 -25.95
C CYS A 234 20.31 -18.30 -26.38
N ALA A 235 20.68 -17.09 -25.98
CA ALA A 235 21.99 -16.52 -26.27
C ALA A 235 22.64 -16.01 -24.98
N ALA A 236 23.72 -16.67 -24.54
CA ALA A 236 24.45 -16.31 -23.32
C ALA A 236 25.02 -14.87 -23.34
N ASP A 237 25.39 -14.38 -24.53
CA ASP A 237 25.84 -13.00 -24.78
C ASP A 237 24.76 -12.20 -25.54
N GLY A 238 23.50 -12.62 -25.44
CA GLY A 238 22.35 -12.00 -26.12
C GLY A 238 21.89 -10.70 -25.47
N GLU A 239 20.89 -10.05 -26.09
CA GLU A 239 20.26 -8.83 -25.57
C GLU A 239 19.06 -9.10 -24.66
N GLY A 240 18.67 -10.37 -24.47
CA GLY A 240 17.54 -10.75 -23.63
C GLY A 240 16.17 -10.54 -24.27
N THR A 241 16.08 -10.35 -25.58
CA THR A 241 14.78 -10.23 -26.28
C THR A 241 14.05 -11.56 -26.34
N ASP A 242 12.73 -11.57 -26.56
CA ASP A 242 11.94 -12.80 -26.79
C ASP A 242 12.53 -13.71 -27.90
N ALA A 243 13.09 -13.12 -28.97
CA ALA A 243 13.71 -13.87 -30.07
C ALA A 243 15.13 -14.38 -29.76
N ALA A 244 15.77 -13.85 -28.72
CA ALA A 244 17.13 -14.18 -28.29
C ALA A 244 17.24 -14.01 -26.77
N PRO A 245 16.54 -14.88 -25.99
CA PRO A 245 16.47 -14.76 -24.54
C PRO A 245 17.81 -15.11 -23.90
N TYR A 246 18.01 -14.69 -22.66
CA TYR A 246 19.10 -15.19 -21.84
C TYR A 246 18.92 -16.68 -21.55
N CYS A 247 20.02 -17.39 -21.36
CA CYS A 247 19.98 -18.82 -21.07
C CYS A 247 19.79 -19.14 -19.58
N THR A 248 20.16 -18.21 -18.71
CA THR A 248 20.13 -18.37 -17.26
C THR A 248 19.50 -17.16 -16.58
N LEU A 249 18.90 -17.38 -15.41
CA LEU A 249 18.37 -16.29 -14.61
C LEU A 249 19.52 -15.40 -14.10
N SER A 250 20.66 -16.00 -13.78
CA SER A 250 21.88 -15.28 -13.39
C SER A 250 22.37 -14.28 -14.44
N GLN A 251 22.27 -14.64 -15.72
CA GLN A 251 22.62 -13.73 -16.83
C GLN A 251 21.69 -12.53 -16.87
N ALA A 252 20.37 -12.77 -16.82
CA ALA A 252 19.39 -11.69 -16.83
C ALA A 252 19.58 -10.74 -15.65
N LEU A 253 19.72 -11.28 -14.42
CA LEU A 253 19.93 -10.48 -13.21
C LEU A 253 21.23 -9.64 -13.24
N THR A 254 22.23 -10.06 -14.02
CA THR A 254 23.47 -9.29 -14.20
C THR A 254 23.33 -8.22 -15.28
N ALA A 255 22.46 -8.44 -16.26
CA ALA A 255 22.31 -7.57 -17.43
C ALA A 255 21.28 -6.45 -17.23
N VAL A 256 20.30 -6.64 -16.35
CA VAL A 256 19.24 -5.66 -16.10
C VAL A 256 19.65 -4.59 -15.10
N ASP A 257 19.03 -3.42 -15.24
CA ASP A 257 19.07 -2.35 -14.25
C ASP A 257 17.89 -2.45 -13.27
N SER A 258 17.85 -1.57 -12.26
CA SER A 258 16.70 -1.50 -11.33
C SER A 258 15.42 -1.09 -12.08
N ASN A 259 14.28 -1.59 -11.61
CA ASN A 259 12.97 -1.45 -12.24
C ASN A 259 12.87 -2.15 -13.61
N SER A 260 13.31 -3.41 -13.66
CA SER A 260 13.25 -4.27 -14.85
C SER A 260 12.34 -5.48 -14.63
N LEU A 261 11.82 -6.03 -15.72
CA LEU A 261 11.01 -7.24 -15.74
C LEU A 261 11.79 -8.36 -16.44
N ILE A 262 11.90 -9.49 -15.75
CA ILE A 262 12.41 -10.74 -16.27
C ILE A 262 11.21 -11.66 -16.50
N VAL A 263 10.93 -11.97 -17.76
CA VAL A 263 9.98 -13.02 -18.16
C VAL A 263 10.73 -14.35 -18.18
N LEU A 264 10.36 -15.25 -17.26
CA LEU A 264 10.98 -16.55 -17.10
C LEU A 264 10.13 -17.62 -17.80
N HIS A 265 10.70 -18.25 -18.81
CA HIS A 265 10.06 -19.33 -19.55
C HIS A 265 10.37 -20.70 -18.94
N GLU A 266 9.42 -21.62 -19.02
CA GLU A 266 9.59 -23.02 -18.63
C GLU A 266 10.58 -23.72 -19.56
N MET A 267 11.48 -24.50 -18.97
CA MET A 267 12.42 -25.32 -19.73
C MET A 267 11.72 -26.59 -20.25
N LEU A 268 11.45 -26.65 -21.56
CA LEU A 268 10.77 -27.78 -22.20
C LEU A 268 11.69 -28.95 -22.58
N THR A 269 13.01 -28.77 -22.49
CA THR A 269 14.00 -29.79 -22.83
C THR A 269 15.14 -29.83 -21.82
N GLY A 270 15.80 -30.98 -21.65
CA GLY A 270 16.84 -31.15 -20.62
C GLY A 270 16.27 -31.30 -19.21
N PRO A 271 17.06 -31.04 -18.14
CA PRO A 271 16.48 -30.86 -16.81
C PRO A 271 15.54 -29.65 -16.91
N GLN A 272 14.25 -29.86 -16.60
CA GLN A 272 13.20 -28.83 -16.72
C GLN A 272 13.25 -27.84 -15.55
N VAL A 273 14.46 -27.39 -15.20
CA VAL A 273 14.77 -26.66 -13.97
C VAL A 273 15.98 -25.74 -14.19
N TYR A 274 15.87 -24.49 -13.76
CA TYR A 274 16.98 -23.56 -13.61
C TYR A 274 17.75 -23.89 -12.33
N ASN A 275 18.83 -24.66 -12.47
CA ASN A 275 19.69 -25.08 -11.36
C ASN A 275 20.71 -23.97 -11.03
N GLU A 276 20.30 -22.97 -10.27
CA GLU A 276 21.06 -21.76 -10.00
C GLU A 276 20.80 -21.18 -8.59
N SER A 277 21.78 -20.49 -8.03
CA SER A 277 21.61 -19.71 -6.80
C SER A 277 21.93 -18.25 -7.08
N ASN A 278 20.91 -17.41 -7.03
CA ASN A 278 20.98 -16.04 -7.50
C ASN A 278 20.71 -15.03 -6.38
N SER A 279 21.33 -13.85 -6.49
CA SER A 279 21.15 -12.76 -5.54
C SER A 279 20.44 -11.58 -6.19
N VAL A 280 19.30 -11.19 -5.64
CA VAL A 280 18.53 -10.02 -6.08
C VAL A 280 19.02 -8.81 -5.28
N GLN A 281 19.66 -7.87 -5.98
CA GLN A 281 20.30 -6.69 -5.36
C GLN A 281 19.65 -5.35 -5.76
N LEU A 282 18.66 -5.40 -6.66
CA LEU A 282 17.97 -4.26 -7.25
C LEU A 282 16.46 -4.51 -7.19
N ASP A 283 15.65 -3.55 -7.65
CA ASP A 283 14.21 -3.75 -7.82
C ASP A 283 13.98 -4.51 -9.13
N VAL A 284 13.52 -5.76 -9.04
CA VAL A 284 13.32 -6.62 -10.23
C VAL A 284 12.02 -7.40 -10.08
N ALA A 285 11.23 -7.40 -11.16
CA ALA A 285 10.11 -8.33 -11.33
C ALA A 285 10.57 -9.59 -12.05
N ILE A 286 10.19 -10.77 -11.57
CA ILE A 286 10.41 -12.08 -12.21
C ILE A 286 9.05 -12.75 -12.37
N LEU A 287 8.50 -12.72 -13.57
CA LEU A 287 7.20 -13.30 -13.86
C LEU A 287 7.36 -14.53 -14.74
N ALA A 288 6.59 -15.58 -14.45
CA ALA A 288 6.45 -16.68 -15.39
C ALA A 288 5.84 -16.18 -16.70
N ALA A 289 6.30 -16.75 -17.81
CA ALA A 289 5.64 -16.54 -19.09
C ALA A 289 4.18 -17.05 -19.03
N PRO A 290 3.23 -16.41 -19.74
CA PRO A 290 1.82 -16.77 -19.64
C PRO A 290 1.55 -18.25 -19.93
N GLY A 291 0.94 -18.94 -18.95
CA GLY A 291 0.58 -20.36 -19.05
C GLY A 291 1.75 -21.33 -18.89
N GLU A 292 2.92 -20.85 -18.46
CA GLU A 292 4.10 -21.65 -18.19
C GLU A 292 4.39 -21.72 -16.69
N THR A 293 5.01 -22.80 -16.22
CA THR A 293 5.37 -22.99 -14.80
C THR A 293 6.87 -23.22 -14.65
N PRO A 294 7.71 -22.18 -14.80
CA PRO A 294 9.16 -22.33 -14.71
C PRO A 294 9.59 -22.75 -13.30
N VAL A 295 10.55 -23.67 -13.23
CA VAL A 295 11.09 -24.19 -11.96
C VAL A 295 12.52 -23.70 -11.74
N VAL A 296 12.79 -23.10 -10.59
CA VAL A 296 14.14 -22.71 -10.14
C VAL A 296 14.54 -23.57 -8.93
N GLU A 297 15.75 -24.13 -8.98
CA GLU A 297 16.33 -24.97 -7.93
C GLU A 297 17.66 -24.40 -7.47
N GLY A 298 17.82 -24.20 -6.16
CA GLY A 298 19.07 -23.74 -5.55
C GLY A 298 20.18 -24.78 -5.61
N THR A 299 21.42 -24.31 -5.69
CA THR A 299 22.61 -25.16 -5.90
C THR A 299 23.58 -25.11 -4.75
N GLY A 300 24.27 -26.23 -4.51
CA GLY A 300 25.33 -26.30 -3.51
C GLY A 300 24.86 -26.08 -2.06
N GLY A 301 23.58 -26.33 -1.77
CA GLY A 301 22.98 -26.08 -0.45
C GLY A 301 22.67 -24.61 -0.17
N ASN A 302 22.66 -23.77 -1.19
CA ASN A 302 22.25 -22.37 -1.07
C ASN A 302 20.82 -22.21 -1.60
N ALA A 303 20.14 -21.16 -1.14
CA ALA A 303 18.84 -20.79 -1.65
C ALA A 303 18.84 -20.57 -3.17
N ALA A 304 17.68 -20.81 -3.80
CA ALA A 304 17.48 -20.51 -5.21
C ALA A 304 17.56 -19.00 -5.45
N LEU A 305 16.89 -18.23 -4.59
CA LEU A 305 16.89 -16.77 -4.62
C LEU A 305 17.22 -16.19 -3.23
N THR A 306 18.17 -15.26 -3.20
CA THR A 306 18.48 -14.45 -2.02
C THR A 306 18.25 -12.98 -2.30
N VAL A 307 17.25 -12.37 -1.67
CA VAL A 307 16.99 -10.93 -1.74
C VAL A 307 17.90 -10.20 -0.78
N ALA A 308 18.84 -9.42 -1.30
CA ALA A 308 19.77 -8.65 -0.50
C ALA A 308 19.08 -7.42 0.13
N ASN A 309 19.72 -6.78 1.11
CA ASN A 309 19.17 -5.62 1.82
C ASN A 309 18.72 -4.46 0.91
N ALA A 310 19.38 -4.26 -0.24
CA ALA A 310 19.01 -3.22 -1.20
C ALA A 310 18.06 -3.70 -2.31
N GLY A 311 17.73 -5.00 -2.35
CA GLY A 311 16.93 -5.60 -3.39
C GLY A 311 15.44 -5.66 -3.05
N ASN A 312 14.61 -5.53 -4.07
CA ASN A 312 13.18 -5.79 -4.01
C ASN A 312 12.80 -6.79 -5.11
N LEU A 313 12.21 -7.92 -4.70
CA LEU A 313 11.75 -8.97 -5.62
C LEU A 313 10.23 -8.87 -5.79
N TYR A 314 9.75 -8.79 -7.02
CA TYR A 314 8.32 -8.98 -7.34
C TYR A 314 8.21 -10.28 -8.17
N MET A 315 7.52 -11.29 -7.70
CA MET A 315 7.50 -12.61 -8.33
C MET A 315 6.07 -13.11 -8.52
N ARG A 316 5.72 -13.55 -9.73
CA ARG A 316 4.42 -14.16 -10.05
C ARG A 316 4.57 -15.44 -10.86
N GLY A 317 3.86 -16.50 -10.51
CA GLY A 317 3.78 -17.74 -11.30
C GLY A 317 5.04 -18.63 -11.30
N VAL A 318 6.06 -18.30 -10.51
CA VAL A 318 7.34 -19.04 -10.52
C VAL A 318 7.32 -20.15 -9.48
N THR A 319 7.80 -21.33 -9.86
CA THR A 319 8.02 -22.44 -8.93
C THR A 319 9.47 -22.45 -8.44
N ILE A 320 9.66 -22.43 -7.12
CA ILE A 320 10.96 -22.64 -6.46
C ILE A 320 10.94 -24.01 -5.78
N SER A 321 11.65 -24.98 -6.33
CA SER A 321 11.59 -26.36 -5.83
C SER A 321 12.88 -27.16 -5.99
N GLY A 322 13.04 -28.17 -5.16
CA GLY A 322 14.08 -29.18 -5.29
C GLY A 322 15.41 -28.82 -4.65
N THR A 323 15.53 -27.68 -3.97
CA THR A 323 16.80 -27.23 -3.39
C THR A 323 17.30 -28.24 -2.35
N GLN A 324 18.50 -28.79 -2.58
CA GLN A 324 19.04 -29.91 -1.79
C GLN A 324 19.99 -29.46 -0.66
N ASN A 325 20.40 -30.41 0.18
CA ASN A 325 21.45 -30.25 1.20
C ASN A 325 21.14 -29.20 2.28
N GLY A 326 19.87 -29.04 2.64
CA GLY A 326 19.42 -28.07 3.63
C GLY A 326 19.34 -26.64 3.10
N GLY A 327 19.41 -26.44 1.77
CA GLY A 327 19.18 -25.13 1.17
C GLY A 327 17.69 -24.79 1.13
N GLU A 328 17.38 -23.56 1.48
CA GLU A 328 16.03 -22.99 1.47
C GLU A 328 15.53 -22.70 0.05
N GLY A 329 14.23 -22.43 -0.13
CA GLY A 329 13.74 -21.93 -1.41
C GLY A 329 14.17 -20.49 -1.65
N ILE A 330 13.69 -19.58 -0.79
CA ILE A 330 13.94 -18.14 -0.88
C ILE A 330 14.44 -17.61 0.47
N VAL A 331 15.47 -16.75 0.43
CA VAL A 331 15.96 -16.03 1.61
C VAL A 331 15.85 -14.53 1.38
N ILE A 332 15.12 -13.83 2.24
CA ILE A 332 15.02 -12.37 2.25
C ILE A 332 15.97 -11.86 3.34
N ALA A 333 17.14 -11.38 2.92
CA ALA A 333 18.23 -10.92 3.79
C ALA A 333 18.21 -9.38 3.94
N GLY A 334 17.13 -8.88 4.53
CA GLY A 334 16.92 -7.46 4.84
C GLY A 334 16.28 -6.62 3.73
N GLY A 335 16.00 -7.18 2.55
CA GLY A 335 15.27 -6.53 1.47
C GLY A 335 13.75 -6.77 1.54
N GLY A 336 13.04 -6.50 0.43
CA GLY A 336 11.61 -6.76 0.30
C GLY A 336 11.27 -7.81 -0.76
N ALA A 337 10.25 -8.63 -0.53
CA ALA A 337 9.71 -9.52 -1.56
C ALA A 337 8.17 -9.47 -1.59
N TRP A 338 7.62 -9.40 -2.79
CA TRP A 338 6.20 -9.57 -3.11
C TRP A 338 6.11 -10.80 -3.99
N ILE A 339 5.41 -11.83 -3.51
CA ILE A 339 5.32 -13.13 -4.16
C ILE A 339 3.85 -13.48 -4.30
N GLU A 340 3.42 -13.69 -5.53
CA GLU A 340 2.02 -13.89 -5.90
C GLU A 340 1.91 -15.17 -6.75
N GLY A 341 0.85 -15.96 -6.59
CA GLY A 341 0.56 -17.07 -7.51
C GLY A 341 1.73 -18.06 -7.67
N SER A 342 2.53 -18.30 -6.62
CA SER A 342 3.82 -18.97 -6.75
C SER A 342 3.94 -20.19 -5.83
N HIS A 343 4.81 -21.13 -6.21
CA HIS A 343 4.99 -22.40 -5.50
C HIS A 343 6.40 -22.46 -4.93
N VAL A 344 6.57 -22.32 -3.61
CA VAL A 344 7.87 -22.45 -2.93
C VAL A 344 7.89 -23.75 -2.11
N VAL A 345 8.18 -24.86 -2.78
CA VAL A 345 7.87 -26.20 -2.28
C VAL A 345 9.00 -27.20 -2.41
N ASN A 346 9.07 -28.19 -1.52
CA ASN A 346 10.06 -29.29 -1.49
C ASN A 346 11.52 -28.82 -1.52
N ASN A 347 11.82 -27.73 -0.83
CA ASN A 347 13.19 -27.28 -0.61
C ASN A 347 13.66 -27.84 0.74
N SER A 348 14.75 -28.61 0.73
CA SER A 348 15.19 -29.37 1.92
C SER A 348 15.45 -28.49 3.15
N GLY A 349 15.87 -27.23 2.98
CA GLY A 349 16.09 -26.26 4.05
C GLY A 349 14.86 -25.49 4.52
N GLY A 350 13.69 -25.69 3.93
CA GLY A 350 12.47 -24.90 4.18
C GLY A 350 12.07 -24.05 2.99
N GLY A 351 10.87 -23.46 3.05
CA GLY A 351 10.31 -22.66 1.95
C GLY A 351 10.94 -21.27 1.86
N ILE A 352 10.51 -20.36 2.73
CA ILE A 352 10.91 -18.95 2.72
C ILE A 352 11.48 -18.56 4.09
N VAL A 353 12.63 -17.87 4.10
CA VAL A 353 13.23 -17.29 5.30
C VAL A 353 13.26 -15.77 5.21
N VAL A 354 12.75 -15.07 6.22
CA VAL A 354 12.81 -13.60 6.34
C VAL A 354 13.73 -13.20 7.50
N ASP A 355 14.89 -12.66 7.17
CA ASP A 355 15.92 -12.27 8.12
C ASP A 355 16.45 -10.85 7.83
N GLY A 356 17.32 -10.34 8.70
CA GLY A 356 17.98 -9.05 8.51
C GLY A 356 17.04 -7.85 8.57
N GLY A 357 15.83 -8.00 9.09
CA GLY A 357 14.78 -6.97 9.11
C GLY A 357 14.04 -6.82 7.79
N GLY A 358 14.03 -7.86 6.94
CA GLY A 358 13.34 -7.84 5.65
C GLY A 358 11.81 -7.92 5.78
N SER A 359 11.13 -7.72 4.64
CA SER A 359 9.66 -7.79 4.55
C SER A 359 9.20 -8.77 3.47
N LEU A 360 8.17 -9.56 3.78
CA LEU A 360 7.54 -10.50 2.85
C LEU A 360 6.05 -10.16 2.68
N PHE A 361 5.62 -9.93 1.44
CA PHE A 361 4.22 -10.02 1.04
C PHE A 361 4.04 -11.30 0.24
N LEU A 362 3.14 -12.17 0.68
CA LEU A 362 2.88 -13.45 0.03
C LEU A 362 1.38 -13.60 -0.19
N GLU A 363 0.99 -13.78 -1.45
CA GLU A 363 -0.41 -13.86 -1.87
C GLU A 363 -0.64 -15.08 -2.77
N ASN A 364 -1.78 -15.75 -2.63
CA ASN A 364 -2.22 -16.84 -3.52
C ASN A 364 -1.09 -17.85 -3.82
N SER A 365 -0.38 -18.30 -2.79
CA SER A 365 0.84 -19.08 -2.96
C SER A 365 0.86 -20.34 -2.10
N PHE A 366 1.61 -21.32 -2.59
CA PHE A 366 1.88 -22.59 -1.90
C PHE A 366 3.28 -22.59 -1.31
N VAL A 367 3.42 -22.93 -0.03
CA VAL A 367 4.73 -23.01 0.63
C VAL A 367 4.85 -24.25 1.50
N GLY A 368 5.95 -24.99 1.35
CA GLY A 368 6.27 -26.16 2.19
C GLY A 368 6.46 -27.45 1.41
N GLY A 369 5.71 -28.50 1.73
CA GLY A 369 5.83 -29.82 1.10
C GLY A 369 6.84 -30.68 1.85
N SER A 370 7.69 -31.44 1.16
CA SER A 370 8.71 -32.28 1.80
C SER A 370 9.99 -31.49 2.13
N ALA A 371 10.00 -30.72 3.21
CA ALA A 371 11.12 -29.89 3.68
C ALA A 371 11.49 -30.19 5.14
N ASP A 372 12.77 -30.07 5.53
CA ASP A 372 13.28 -30.35 6.90
C ASP A 372 13.11 -29.17 7.89
N SER A 373 12.53 -28.06 7.44
CA SER A 373 12.37 -26.80 8.17
C SER A 373 10.99 -26.19 7.89
N PRO A 374 10.57 -25.14 8.64
CA PRO A 374 9.30 -24.46 8.43
C PRO A 374 9.04 -24.03 6.98
N ALA A 375 7.76 -23.99 6.60
CA ALA A 375 7.34 -23.47 5.31
C ALA A 375 7.72 -21.99 5.20
N VAL A 376 7.38 -21.21 6.23
CA VAL A 376 7.82 -19.82 6.38
C VAL A 376 8.49 -19.66 7.75
N ARG A 377 9.70 -19.12 7.75
CA ARG A 377 10.48 -18.86 8.96
C ARG A 377 10.96 -17.41 9.02
N VAL A 378 10.66 -16.71 10.09
CA VAL A 378 10.99 -15.29 10.25
C VAL A 378 11.79 -15.05 11.52
N PRO A 379 13.12 -15.25 11.48
CA PRO A 379 13.99 -14.95 12.62
C PRO A 379 14.01 -13.47 12.96
N ASN A 380 13.96 -12.59 11.95
CA ASN A 380 14.00 -11.14 12.09
C ASN A 380 13.46 -10.44 10.83
N GLY A 381 12.21 -10.00 10.86
CA GLY A 381 11.55 -9.31 9.75
C GLY A 381 10.04 -9.19 10.00
N THR A 382 9.31 -8.74 8.99
CA THR A 382 7.84 -8.69 9.00
C THR A 382 7.27 -9.43 7.80
N PHE A 383 6.01 -9.83 7.89
CA PHE A 383 5.32 -10.49 6.80
C PHE A 383 3.82 -10.17 6.77
N ASP A 384 3.25 -10.20 5.58
CA ASP A 384 1.81 -10.15 5.34
C ASP A 384 1.45 -11.31 4.40
N LEU A 385 0.67 -12.26 4.91
CA LEU A 385 0.25 -13.46 4.17
C LEU A 385 -1.25 -13.39 3.90
N LEU A 386 -1.64 -13.51 2.63
CA LEU A 386 -3.02 -13.45 2.18
C LEU A 386 -3.34 -14.63 1.25
N TYR A 387 -4.36 -15.42 1.57
CA TYR A 387 -4.70 -16.63 0.78
C TYR A 387 -3.47 -17.52 0.52
N VAL A 388 -2.71 -17.85 1.56
CA VAL A 388 -1.54 -18.73 1.45
C VAL A 388 -1.91 -20.12 1.96
N THR A 389 -1.49 -21.17 1.25
CA THR A 389 -1.54 -22.54 1.77
C THR A 389 -0.15 -23.00 2.20
N MET A 390 -0.01 -23.30 3.48
CA MET A 390 1.24 -23.81 4.07
C MET A 390 1.06 -25.25 4.55
N GLY A 391 2.02 -26.11 4.22
CA GLY A 391 1.99 -27.53 4.57
C GLY A 391 3.36 -28.09 4.95
N LEU A 392 3.45 -28.81 6.07
CA LEU A 392 4.65 -29.55 6.48
C LEU A 392 4.41 -31.04 6.74
N PRO A 393 5.41 -31.90 6.45
CA PRO A 393 5.24 -33.33 6.52
C PRO A 393 5.45 -33.83 7.96
N ALA A 394 4.74 -34.90 8.32
CA ALA A 394 4.67 -35.46 9.67
C ALA A 394 6.01 -35.95 10.23
N VAL A 395 7.00 -36.17 9.36
CA VAL A 395 8.24 -36.88 9.74
C VAL A 395 9.15 -36.04 10.62
N LEU A 396 9.00 -34.71 10.62
CA LEU A 396 9.97 -33.80 11.23
C LEU A 396 9.51 -33.22 12.55
N GLY A 397 8.21 -32.92 12.65
CA GLY A 397 7.68 -32.10 13.74
C GLY A 397 8.14 -30.66 13.66
N GLY A 398 7.26 -29.75 14.08
CA GLY A 398 7.49 -28.31 14.05
C GLY A 398 6.39 -27.54 13.32
N PRO A 399 6.44 -26.20 13.45
CA PRO A 399 5.44 -25.29 12.92
C PRO A 399 5.62 -25.07 11.41
N ALA A 400 4.51 -24.98 10.68
CA ALA A 400 4.50 -24.51 9.30
C ALA A 400 4.91 -23.03 9.20
N LEU A 401 4.48 -22.22 10.18
CA LEU A 401 4.87 -20.82 10.33
C LEU A 401 5.63 -20.61 11.65
N GLU A 402 6.92 -20.27 11.54
CA GLU A 402 7.79 -19.94 12.67
C GLU A 402 8.21 -18.47 12.62
N CYS A 403 8.11 -17.74 13.73
CA CYS A 403 8.72 -16.42 13.85
C CYS A 403 9.22 -16.12 15.27
N SER A 404 10.24 -15.25 15.38
CA SER A 404 10.70 -14.78 16.70
C SER A 404 9.71 -13.82 17.37
N ASP A 405 9.08 -12.97 16.57
CA ASP A 405 8.06 -11.98 16.97
C ASP A 405 7.25 -11.60 15.73
N GLY A 406 5.93 -11.77 15.79
CA GLY A 406 4.97 -11.47 14.74
C GLY A 406 4.30 -10.11 14.89
N THR A 407 4.81 -9.25 15.78
CA THR A 407 4.34 -7.87 15.90
C THR A 407 4.42 -7.17 14.53
N MET A 408 3.34 -6.52 14.11
CA MET A 408 3.17 -5.92 12.77
C MET A 408 3.18 -6.92 11.60
N SER A 409 3.01 -8.21 11.86
CA SER A 409 2.84 -9.23 10.81
C SER A 409 1.42 -9.76 10.83
N THR A 410 0.86 -9.99 9.65
CA THR A 410 -0.52 -10.43 9.50
C THR A 410 -0.63 -11.71 8.68
N VAL A 411 -1.65 -12.51 9.02
CA VAL A 411 -2.10 -13.65 8.22
C VAL A 411 -3.61 -13.55 8.08
N ARG A 412 -4.08 -13.60 6.84
CA ARG A 412 -5.51 -13.55 6.52
C ARG A 412 -5.88 -14.56 5.45
N ASN A 413 -7.09 -15.10 5.55
CA ASN A 413 -7.68 -15.98 4.52
C ASN A 413 -6.81 -17.19 4.16
N SER A 414 -5.94 -17.63 5.08
CA SER A 414 -4.89 -18.61 4.78
C SER A 414 -5.19 -19.97 5.42
N LEU A 415 -4.60 -21.02 4.84
CA LEU A 415 -4.69 -22.40 5.33
C LEU A 415 -3.31 -22.83 5.84
N ILE A 416 -3.18 -23.02 7.15
CA ILE A 416 -1.92 -23.42 7.79
C ILE A 416 -2.05 -24.84 8.32
N THR A 417 -1.23 -25.75 7.79
CA THR A 417 -1.28 -27.16 8.16
C THR A 417 0.11 -27.72 8.42
N SER A 418 0.20 -28.61 9.39
CA SER A 418 1.26 -29.58 9.62
C SER A 418 0.60 -30.95 9.65
N THR A 419 1.36 -32.02 9.41
CA THR A 419 0.85 -33.39 9.60
C THR A 419 1.43 -34.03 10.85
N HIS A 420 2.01 -33.22 11.73
CA HIS A 420 2.60 -33.63 13.00
C HIS A 420 1.74 -33.21 14.19
N SER A 421 2.00 -33.79 15.36
CA SER A 421 1.30 -33.43 16.61
C SER A 421 1.78 -32.12 17.26
N ASP A 422 2.84 -31.52 16.72
CA ASP A 422 3.35 -30.25 17.23
C ASP A 422 2.52 -29.11 16.61
N PRO A 423 2.37 -27.97 17.30
CA PRO A 423 1.65 -26.84 16.74
C PRO A 423 2.21 -26.42 15.39
N GLU A 424 1.32 -26.24 14.43
CA GLU A 424 1.53 -25.71 13.09
C GLU A 424 1.97 -24.23 13.09
N LEU A 425 1.84 -23.57 14.24
CA LEU A 425 2.16 -22.15 14.46
C LEU A 425 3.05 -21.98 15.69
N ASP A 426 4.23 -21.40 15.49
CA ASP A 426 5.08 -20.86 16.57
C ASP A 426 5.53 -19.46 16.21
N CYS A 427 4.64 -18.49 16.41
CA CYS A 427 4.87 -17.11 16.04
C CYS A 427 4.14 -16.20 17.03
N PRO A 428 4.79 -15.71 18.09
CA PRO A 428 4.13 -14.90 19.11
C PRO A 428 3.71 -13.54 18.54
N ASN A 429 2.60 -12.96 19.02
CA ASN A 429 2.10 -11.63 18.65
C ASN A 429 1.63 -11.43 17.20
N VAL A 430 1.69 -12.45 16.34
CA VAL A 430 1.13 -12.39 14.98
C VAL A 430 -0.38 -12.20 15.02
N SER A 431 -0.92 -11.37 14.12
CA SER A 431 -2.36 -11.20 13.93
C SER A 431 -2.85 -12.18 12.87
N ILE A 432 -3.68 -13.14 13.27
CA ILE A 432 -4.28 -14.13 12.34
C ILE A 432 -5.79 -13.96 12.35
N SER A 433 -6.38 -13.82 11.17
CA SER A 433 -7.84 -13.62 11.00
C SER A 433 -8.39 -14.37 9.80
N ALA A 434 -9.67 -14.73 9.86
CA ALA A 434 -10.39 -15.39 8.76
C ALA A 434 -9.60 -16.55 8.13
N SER A 435 -8.90 -17.35 8.93
CA SER A 435 -8.01 -18.40 8.45
C SER A 435 -8.43 -19.76 8.99
N ALA A 436 -7.91 -20.82 8.39
CA ALA A 436 -8.10 -22.19 8.83
C ALA A 436 -6.77 -22.80 9.26
N LEU A 437 -6.76 -23.40 10.44
CA LEU A 437 -5.59 -24.05 11.05
C LEU A 437 -6.03 -25.40 11.66
N GLU A 438 -5.09 -26.21 12.12
CA GLU A 438 -5.42 -27.48 12.80
C GLU A 438 -6.01 -27.22 14.18
N ALA A 439 -5.36 -26.34 14.93
CA ALA A 439 -5.71 -25.93 16.27
C ALA A 439 -6.44 -24.59 16.27
N LEU A 440 -7.24 -24.36 17.32
CA LEU A 440 -7.96 -23.11 17.50
C LEU A 440 -6.98 -21.99 17.89
N VAL A 441 -6.85 -20.98 17.01
CA VAL A 441 -6.09 -19.76 17.26
C VAL A 441 -7.02 -18.55 17.16
N GLY A 442 -7.29 -17.89 18.28
CA GLY A 442 -8.25 -16.77 18.31
C GLY A 442 -9.64 -17.20 17.85
N ASP A 443 -10.22 -16.44 16.92
CA ASP A 443 -11.54 -16.68 16.31
C ASP A 443 -11.46 -17.45 14.97
N ASN A 444 -10.28 -17.97 14.60
CA ASN A 444 -10.08 -18.72 13.37
C ASN A 444 -10.71 -20.12 13.42
N VAL A 445 -10.79 -20.77 12.26
CA VAL A 445 -11.37 -22.11 12.14
C VAL A 445 -10.34 -23.17 12.51
N ALA A 446 -10.69 -24.04 13.45
CA ALA A 446 -9.91 -25.24 13.79
C ALA A 446 -10.44 -26.44 13.00
N LEU A 447 -9.60 -27.03 12.16
CA LEU A 447 -9.91 -28.18 11.29
C LEU A 447 -9.69 -29.52 12.00
N GLY A 448 -8.88 -29.54 13.06
CA GLY A 448 -8.37 -30.76 13.68
C GLY A 448 -7.24 -31.39 12.88
N ASP A 449 -6.93 -32.66 13.19
CA ASP A 449 -5.83 -33.40 12.58
C ASP A 449 -5.91 -33.37 11.04
N VAL A 450 -4.82 -32.95 10.40
CA VAL A 450 -4.74 -32.86 8.93
C VAL A 450 -4.60 -34.22 8.30
N GLU A 451 -5.43 -34.48 7.29
CA GLU A 451 -5.30 -35.64 6.43
C GLU A 451 -4.66 -35.23 5.11
N VAL A 452 -3.55 -35.87 4.73
CA VAL A 452 -2.86 -35.60 3.45
C VAL A 452 -3.74 -35.75 2.22
N GLY A 453 -4.86 -36.49 2.34
CA GLY A 453 -5.83 -36.68 1.28
C GLY A 453 -6.65 -35.43 0.96
N TRP A 454 -6.67 -34.40 1.82
CA TRP A 454 -7.31 -33.11 1.53
C TRP A 454 -6.71 -32.43 0.30
N PHE A 455 -5.47 -32.78 -0.03
CA PHE A 455 -4.70 -32.18 -1.11
C PHE A 455 -4.40 -33.21 -2.21
N ASP A 456 -4.22 -32.74 -3.44
CA ASP A 456 -3.88 -33.58 -4.58
C ASP A 456 -2.48 -34.21 -4.45
N GLY A 457 -1.53 -33.50 -3.82
CA GLY A 457 -0.18 -34.01 -3.62
C GLY A 457 0.59 -33.33 -2.49
N TYR A 458 0.11 -33.48 -1.24
CA TYR A 458 0.70 -32.83 -0.06
C TYR A 458 2.24 -32.98 0.05
N LEU A 459 2.76 -34.19 -0.11
CA LEU A 459 4.21 -34.46 0.02
C LEU A 459 5.02 -34.01 -1.21
N SER A 460 4.36 -33.81 -2.35
CA SER A 460 4.96 -33.16 -3.52
C SER A 460 4.77 -31.65 -3.48
N GLY A 461 4.26 -31.06 -2.40
CA GLY A 461 4.00 -29.63 -2.29
C GLY A 461 2.88 -29.14 -3.21
N ASP A 462 2.05 -30.07 -3.68
CA ASP A 462 0.84 -29.77 -4.44
C ASP A 462 -0.32 -29.68 -3.46
N PHE A 463 -0.71 -28.45 -3.15
CA PHE A 463 -1.72 -28.13 -2.15
C PHE A 463 -3.07 -27.72 -2.76
N HIS A 464 -3.33 -28.09 -4.02
CA HIS A 464 -4.69 -28.00 -4.56
C HIS A 464 -5.60 -28.93 -3.76
N LEU A 465 -6.82 -28.49 -3.49
CA LEU A 465 -7.82 -29.18 -2.69
C LEU A 465 -8.47 -30.29 -3.52
N SER A 466 -8.53 -31.49 -2.96
CA SER A 466 -9.07 -32.66 -3.66
C SER A 466 -10.60 -32.78 -3.57
N GLY A 467 -11.25 -31.90 -2.81
CA GLY A 467 -12.67 -31.97 -2.45
C GLY A 467 -12.97 -32.87 -1.25
N SER A 468 -11.94 -33.34 -0.54
CA SER A 468 -12.08 -34.16 0.67
C SER A 468 -11.70 -33.42 1.96
N GLN A 469 -11.33 -32.16 1.86
CA GLN A 469 -11.08 -31.28 3.00
C GLN A 469 -12.34 -31.10 3.87
N PRO A 470 -12.20 -30.66 5.13
CA PRO A 470 -13.35 -30.36 5.96
C PRO A 470 -14.14 -29.20 5.35
N ALA A 471 -15.48 -29.33 5.33
CA ALA A 471 -16.37 -28.30 4.78
C ALA A 471 -16.25 -26.91 5.46
N ALA A 472 -15.57 -26.83 6.62
CA ALA A 472 -15.29 -25.57 7.28
C ALA A 472 -14.22 -24.74 6.54
N THR A 473 -13.33 -25.38 5.77
CA THR A 473 -12.31 -24.71 4.94
C THR A 473 -12.95 -23.79 3.91
N ASP A 474 -14.07 -24.23 3.32
CA ASP A 474 -14.79 -23.54 2.24
C ASP A 474 -15.46 -22.22 2.67
N THR A 475 -15.51 -21.93 3.98
CA THR A 475 -16.12 -20.70 4.53
C THR A 475 -15.26 -20.04 5.61
N ALA A 476 -14.01 -20.48 5.76
CA ALA A 476 -13.13 -19.99 6.82
C ALA A 476 -12.56 -18.60 6.50
N ALA A 477 -12.37 -18.30 5.22
CA ALA A 477 -11.95 -16.98 4.75
C ALA A 477 -13.13 -16.01 4.65
N ILE A 478 -12.80 -14.73 4.65
CA ILE A 478 -13.72 -13.64 4.39
C ILE A 478 -13.07 -12.78 3.31
N TRP A 479 -13.61 -12.87 2.10
CA TRP A 479 -13.25 -12.00 1.00
C TRP A 479 -13.69 -10.57 1.33
N GLN A 480 -12.82 -9.60 1.06
CA GLN A 480 -13.07 -8.18 1.25
C GLN A 480 -12.62 -7.39 0.02
N SER A 481 -13.23 -6.23 -0.22
CA SER A 481 -12.78 -5.32 -1.29
C SER A 481 -11.26 -5.08 -1.25
N GLY A 482 -10.57 -5.38 -2.35
CA GLY A 482 -9.12 -5.33 -2.46
C GLY A 482 -8.44 -6.71 -2.41
N ASP A 483 -9.17 -7.76 -2.05
CA ASP A 483 -8.69 -9.15 -2.13
C ASP A 483 -8.57 -9.64 -3.58
N PRO A 484 -7.73 -10.65 -3.83
CA PRO A 484 -7.64 -11.31 -5.12
C PRO A 484 -8.99 -11.80 -5.62
N SER A 485 -9.26 -11.52 -6.89
CA SER A 485 -10.50 -11.97 -7.57
C SER A 485 -10.42 -13.39 -8.13
N THR A 486 -9.23 -13.98 -8.09
CA THR A 486 -8.95 -15.36 -8.51
C THR A 486 -8.01 -16.03 -7.52
N ASP A 487 -7.93 -17.35 -7.57
CA ASP A 487 -7.04 -18.17 -6.77
C ASP A 487 -5.70 -18.42 -7.48
N ILE A 488 -4.92 -19.40 -7.00
CA ILE A 488 -3.61 -19.74 -7.57
C ILE A 488 -3.67 -20.26 -9.01
N ASP A 489 -4.78 -20.89 -9.42
CA ASP A 489 -5.00 -21.44 -10.76
C ASP A 489 -5.73 -20.47 -11.71
N GLY A 490 -6.18 -19.33 -11.17
CA GLY A 490 -7.01 -18.38 -11.90
C GLY A 490 -8.51 -18.68 -11.79
N ASP A 491 -8.92 -19.60 -10.92
CA ASP A 491 -10.32 -19.89 -10.66
C ASP A 491 -10.98 -18.73 -9.89
N PRO A 492 -12.21 -18.33 -10.25
CA PRO A 492 -12.82 -17.13 -9.68
C PRO A 492 -13.12 -17.24 -8.17
N ARG A 493 -12.71 -16.23 -7.42
CA ARG A 493 -13.13 -15.99 -6.04
C ARG A 493 -14.35 -15.07 -6.00
N PRO A 494 -15.07 -14.99 -4.86
CA PRO A 494 -16.10 -13.97 -4.67
C PRO A 494 -15.55 -12.57 -4.96
N THR A 495 -16.38 -11.68 -5.51
CA THR A 495 -15.99 -10.28 -5.77
C THR A 495 -16.80 -9.29 -4.93
N GLN A 496 -17.37 -9.78 -3.82
CA GLN A 496 -18.17 -9.02 -2.87
C GLN A 496 -17.86 -9.53 -1.47
N ASP A 497 -17.88 -8.62 -0.49
CA ASP A 497 -17.59 -8.93 0.90
C ASP A 497 -18.42 -10.13 1.40
N GLY A 498 -17.74 -11.19 1.84
CA GLY A 498 -18.43 -12.42 2.24
C GLY A 498 -17.51 -13.62 2.46
N PRO A 499 -18.09 -14.77 2.86
CA PRO A 499 -17.32 -15.99 3.08
C PRO A 499 -16.60 -16.48 1.81
N ASP A 500 -15.40 -17.01 1.98
CA ASP A 500 -14.58 -17.63 0.93
C ASP A 500 -13.79 -18.84 1.48
N PHE A 501 -13.10 -19.56 0.59
CA PHE A 501 -12.18 -20.64 0.91
C PHE A 501 -10.90 -20.12 1.55
N ALA A 502 -10.49 -20.72 2.66
CA ALA A 502 -9.16 -20.46 3.23
C ALA A 502 -8.06 -21.18 2.45
N GLY A 503 -6.96 -20.46 2.20
CA GLY A 503 -5.82 -20.95 1.43
C GLY A 503 -5.79 -20.41 0.00
N ALA A 504 -4.73 -20.72 -0.72
CA ALA A 504 -4.46 -20.20 -2.06
C ALA A 504 -5.35 -20.79 -3.16
N ASP A 505 -5.99 -21.93 -2.90
CA ASP A 505 -6.74 -22.71 -3.87
C ASP A 505 -8.24 -22.72 -3.54
N VAL A 506 -9.07 -22.74 -4.58
CA VAL A 506 -10.51 -23.01 -4.49
C VAL A 506 -10.88 -24.24 -5.33
N LEU A 507 -11.95 -24.93 -4.94
CA LEU A 507 -12.45 -26.00 -5.80
C LEU A 507 -13.13 -25.42 -7.05
N PRO A 508 -12.81 -25.90 -8.27
CA PRO A 508 -13.42 -25.44 -9.52
C PRO A 508 -14.91 -25.79 -9.73
#